data_AF-A0A1G2ZBA6-F1
#
_entry.id   AF-A0A1G2ZBA6-F1
#
_cell.length_a   1.000
_cell.length_b   1.000
_cell.length_c   1.000
_cell.angle_alpha   90.00
_cell.angle_beta   90.00
_cell.angle_gamma   90.00
#
_symmetry.space_group_name_H-M   'P 1'
#
loop_
_entity.id
_entity.type
_entity.pdbx_description
1 polymer ?
#
loop_
_entity_poly.entity_id
_entity_poly.type
_entity_poly.pdbx_seq_one_letter_code
_entity_poly.pdbx_strand_id
1 'polypeptide(L)'
;MLNEGVIVNSASTLVKSEMVKQIRRLGRATSEELERAVFKALTGHDREEVGWGVEDNQAGCYTWLKSFEQLLGELIEDGYMIEEEPKTFTATPAEPQSEYSYLVYPSRQAS
;
A
#
# COMPACT_ATOMS: atom_id res chain seq x y z
N MET A 1 22.94 -11.75 14.13
CA MET A 1 22.40 -11.16 12.89
C MET A 1 20.95 -10.80 13.18
N LEU A 2 20.67 -9.51 13.39
CA LEU A 2 19.36 -8.99 13.74
C LEU A 2 18.53 -8.88 12.45
N ASN A 3 17.36 -9.51 12.43
CA ASN A 3 16.41 -9.39 11.33
C ASN A 3 16.02 -7.92 11.17
N GLU A 4 16.45 -7.32 10.08
CA GLU A 4 16.17 -5.93 9.72
C GLU A 4 14.69 -5.77 9.35
N GLY A 5 13.83 -5.55 10.34
CA GLY A 5 12.65 -4.66 10.28
C GLY A 5 11.69 -4.72 9.08
N VAL A 6 11.64 -5.78 8.28
CA VAL A 6 10.67 -5.92 7.19
C VAL A 6 9.30 -6.17 7.81
N ILE A 7 8.29 -5.40 7.39
CA ILE A 7 6.90 -5.71 7.68
C ILE A 7 6.59 -7.11 7.12
N VAL A 8 6.53 -8.11 7.99
CA VAL A 8 6.36 -9.53 7.62
C VAL A 8 4.98 -9.78 7.00
N ASN A 9 4.94 -10.63 5.96
CA ASN A 9 3.83 -10.99 5.03
C ASN A 9 2.37 -10.58 5.37
N SER A 10 1.89 -10.80 6.59
CA SER A 10 0.51 -10.44 6.97
C SER A 10 0.30 -8.93 7.10
N ALA A 11 1.31 -8.21 7.62
CA ALA A 11 1.21 -6.77 7.80
C ALA A 11 1.49 -6.00 6.49
N SER A 12 2.32 -6.53 5.59
CA SER A 12 2.58 -5.90 4.28
C SER A 12 1.33 -5.94 3.39
N THR A 13 0.59 -7.06 3.43
CA THR A 13 -0.69 -7.20 2.72
C THR A 13 -1.73 -6.19 3.21
N LEU A 14 -1.81 -5.96 4.53
CA LEU A 14 -2.70 -4.95 5.10
C LEU A 14 -2.31 -3.54 4.65
N VAL A 15 -1.03 -3.19 4.72
CA VAL A 15 -0.53 -1.88 4.29
C VAL A 15 -0.80 -1.67 2.79
N LYS A 16 -0.45 -2.64 1.92
CA LYS A 16 -0.75 -2.58 0.48
C LYS A 16 -2.24 -2.40 0.20
N SER A 17 -3.09 -3.14 0.90
CA SER A 17 -4.55 -3.03 0.75
C SER A 17 -5.04 -1.63 1.11
N GLU A 18 -4.55 -1.05 2.22
CA GLU A 18 -4.90 0.33 2.58
C GLU A 18 -4.32 1.34 1.62
N MET A 19 -3.09 1.17 1.12
CA MET A 19 -2.52 2.05 0.07
C MET A 19 -3.43 2.13 -1.15
N VAL A 20 -3.86 0.97 -1.68
CA VAL A 20 -4.79 0.91 -2.82
C VAL A 20 -6.12 1.60 -2.52
N LYS A 21 -6.70 1.39 -1.33
CA LYS A 21 -7.96 2.05 -0.94
C LYS A 21 -7.79 3.57 -0.83
N GLN A 22 -6.74 4.03 -0.17
CA GLN A 22 -6.52 5.46 0.03
C GLN A 22 -6.20 6.17 -1.30
N ILE A 23 -5.39 5.57 -2.18
CA ILE A 23 -5.13 6.21 -3.49
C ILE A 23 -6.38 6.28 -4.36
N ARG A 24 -7.26 5.28 -4.32
CA ARG A 24 -8.57 5.33 -5.00
C ARG A 24 -9.49 6.42 -4.44
N ARG A 25 -9.42 6.67 -3.14
CA ARG A 25 -10.20 7.72 -2.47
C ARG A 25 -9.65 9.11 -2.76
N LEU A 26 -8.32 9.26 -2.78
CA LEU A 26 -7.64 10.52 -3.05
C LEU A 26 -7.61 10.87 -4.54
N GLY A 27 -7.70 9.87 -5.42
CA GLY A 27 -7.59 10.01 -6.87
C GLY A 27 -6.13 10.15 -7.29
N ARG A 28 -5.62 11.40 -7.26
CA ARG A 28 -4.21 11.73 -7.52
C ARG A 28 -3.58 12.27 -6.24
N ALA A 29 -2.49 11.66 -5.78
CA ALA A 29 -1.82 12.06 -4.55
C ALA A 29 -0.31 11.92 -4.65
N THR A 30 0.43 12.76 -3.93
CA THR A 30 1.87 12.60 -3.72
C THR A 30 2.16 11.42 -2.77
N SER A 31 3.41 10.96 -2.75
CA SER A 31 3.84 9.91 -1.79
C SER A 31 3.52 10.30 -0.36
N GLU A 32 3.76 11.56 0.01
CA GLU A 32 3.53 12.07 1.37
C GLU A 32 2.05 12.11 1.74
N GLU A 33 1.17 12.55 0.84
CA GLU A 33 -0.28 12.57 1.09
C GLU A 33 -0.83 11.15 1.25
N LEU A 34 -0.37 10.22 0.41
CA LEU A 34 -0.77 8.83 0.51
C LEU A 34 -0.26 8.19 1.80
N GLU A 35 1.00 8.43 2.16
CA GLU A 35 1.61 7.93 3.40
C GLU A 35 0.85 8.39 4.63
N ARG A 36 0.56 9.69 4.74
CA ARG A 36 -0.24 10.23 5.86
C ARG A 36 -1.63 9.61 5.94
N ALA A 37 -2.30 9.44 4.80
CA ALA A 37 -3.64 8.83 4.76
C ALA A 37 -3.61 7.37 5.21
N VAL A 38 -2.61 6.60 4.78
CA VAL A 38 -2.44 5.18 5.15
C VAL A 38 -2.04 5.05 6.62
N PHE A 39 -1.10 5.88 7.09
CA PHE A 39 -0.68 5.91 8.49
C PHE A 39 -1.88 6.19 9.41
N LYS A 40 -2.68 7.20 9.09
CA LYS A 40 -3.89 7.55 9.85
C LYS A 40 -4.93 6.44 9.81
N ALA A 41 -5.15 5.80 8.66
CA ALA A 41 -6.10 4.70 8.53
C ALA A 41 -5.71 3.48 9.39
N LEU A 42 -4.40 3.20 9.51
CA LEU A 42 -3.89 2.04 10.25
C LEU A 42 -3.74 2.30 11.75
N THR A 43 -3.35 3.52 12.14
CA THR A 43 -3.03 3.85 13.53
C THR A 43 -4.13 4.62 14.25
N GLY A 44 -5.05 5.25 13.50
CA GLY A 44 -6.04 6.17 14.03
C GLY A 44 -5.51 7.57 14.38
N HIS A 45 -4.21 7.81 14.19
CA HIS A 45 -3.53 9.05 14.58
C HIS A 45 -2.86 9.73 13.39
N ASP A 46 -2.75 11.05 13.46
CA ASP A 46 -1.98 11.81 12.49
C ASP A 46 -0.47 11.59 12.72
N ARG A 47 0.31 11.48 11.64
CA ARG A 47 1.76 11.23 11.73
C ARG A 47 2.47 12.34 12.51
N GLU A 48 1.97 13.58 12.42
CA GLU A 48 2.51 14.72 13.14
C GLU A 48 2.27 14.66 14.65
N GLU A 49 1.31 13.84 15.13
CA GLU A 49 1.06 13.63 16.56
C GLU A 49 2.10 12.69 17.19
N VAL A 50 2.81 11.92 16.37
CA VAL A 50 3.89 11.05 16.85
C VAL A 50 5.11 11.91 17.15
N GLY A 51 5.56 11.87 18.41
CA GLY A 51 6.79 12.53 18.85
C GLY A 51 8.04 11.88 18.27
N TRP A 52 8.28 12.04 16.97
CA TRP A 52 9.46 11.51 16.26
C TRP A 52 10.78 12.10 16.76
N GLY A 53 10.74 13.19 17.54
CA GLY A 53 11.91 13.74 18.23
C GLY A 53 12.43 12.87 19.37
N VAL A 54 11.68 11.85 19.81
CA VAL A 54 12.13 10.86 20.79
C VAL A 54 12.97 9.80 20.07
N GLU A 55 14.19 9.53 20.57
CA GLU A 55 15.19 8.66 19.93
C GLU A 55 14.63 7.28 19.52
N ASP A 56 13.87 6.63 20.41
CA ASP A 56 13.25 5.34 20.12
C ASP A 56 12.18 5.39 19.02
N ASN A 57 11.52 6.54 18.84
CA ASN A 57 10.52 6.73 17.79
C ASN A 57 11.17 7.00 16.43
N GLN A 58 12.42 7.50 16.38
CA GLN A 58 13.13 7.78 15.12
C GLN A 58 13.38 6.50 14.32
N ALA A 59 13.75 5.42 15.00
CA ALA A 59 13.92 4.11 14.37
C ALA A 59 12.60 3.62 13.76
N GLY A 60 11.49 3.76 14.49
CA GLY A 60 10.16 3.44 13.99
C GLY A 60 9.74 4.26 12.77
N CYS A 61 10.03 5.56 12.77
CA CYS A 61 9.78 6.46 11.64
C CYS A 61 10.53 6.01 10.39
N TYR A 62 11.84 5.76 10.54
CA TYR A 62 12.69 5.35 9.44
C TYR A 62 12.24 4.01 8.86
N THR A 63 11.96 3.02 9.70
CA THR A 63 11.48 1.71 9.26
C THR A 63 10.13 1.80 8.56
N TRP A 64 9.21 2.62 9.08
CA TRP A 64 7.91 2.85 8.45
C TRP A 64 8.05 3.45 7.05
N LEU A 65 8.77 4.56 6.91
CA LEU A 65 8.94 5.24 5.63
C LEU A 65 9.64 4.36 4.59
N LYS A 66 10.70 3.65 4.99
CA LYS A 66 11.42 2.74 4.10
C LYS A 66 10.53 1.58 3.63
N SER A 67 9.73 1.02 4.54
CA SER A 67 8.79 -0.06 4.19
C SER A 67 7.68 0.46 3.28
N PHE A 68 7.17 1.66 3.54
CA PHE A 68 6.13 2.29 2.74
C PHE A 68 6.60 2.53 1.30
N GLU A 69 7.79 3.11 1.12
CA GLU A 69 8.39 3.33 -0.22
C GLU A 69 8.61 2.02 -0.97
N GLN A 70 9.08 0.97 -0.28
CA GLN A 70 9.23 -0.34 -0.88
C GLN A 70 7.89 -0.90 -1.37
N LEU A 71 6.86 -0.90 -0.52
CA LEU A 71 5.53 -1.41 -0.87
C LEU A 71 4.87 -0.60 -1.99
N LEU A 72 5.16 0.70 -2.06
CA LEU A 72 4.70 1.56 -3.16
C LEU A 72 5.32 1.13 -4.48
N GLY A 73 6.63 0.88 -4.51
CA GLY A 73 7.33 0.35 -5.68
C GLY A 73 6.75 -0.99 -6.14
N GLU A 74 6.51 -1.91 -5.20
CA GLU A 74 5.90 -3.21 -5.49
C GLU A 74 4.49 -3.04 -6.11
N LEU A 75 3.66 -2.11 -5.60
CA LEU A 75 2.33 -1.87 -6.17
C LEU A 75 2.36 -1.24 -7.58
N ILE A 76 3.40 -0.48 -7.90
CA ILE A 76 3.62 0.06 -9.25
C ILE A 76 4.06 -1.05 -10.20
N GLU A 77 5.03 -1.87 -9.78
CA GLU A 77 5.50 -3.04 -10.54
C GLU A 77 4.37 -4.04 -10.81
N ASP A 78 3.54 -4.29 -9.80
CA ASP A 78 2.36 -5.16 -9.89
C ASP A 78 1.20 -4.52 -10.71
N GLY A 79 1.33 -3.26 -11.13
CA GLY A 79 0.37 -2.57 -12.00
C GLY A 79 -0.88 -2.03 -11.28
N TYR A 80 -0.89 -1.94 -9.95
CA TYR A 80 -1.98 -1.35 -9.17
C TYR A 80 -1.96 0.19 -9.13
N MET A 81 -0.78 0.77 -9.37
CA MET A 81 -0.57 2.21 -9.29
C MET A 81 0.29 2.69 -10.47
N ILE A 82 0.07 3.93 -10.88
CA ILE A 82 0.87 4.60 -11.91
C ILE A 82 1.59 5.77 -11.24
N GLU A 83 2.91 5.84 -11.43
CA GLU A 83 3.69 7.02 -11.10
C GLU A 83 3.67 8.01 -12.27
N GLU A 84 3.25 9.25 -11.99
CA GLU A 84 3.19 10.36 -12.92
C GLU A 84 4.11 11.49 -12.45
N GLU A 85 4.75 12.20 -13.38
CA GLU A 85 5.51 13.39 -13.02
C GLU A 85 4.59 14.57 -12.66
N PRO A 86 4.91 15.34 -11.60
CA PRO A 86 6.02 15.17 -10.67
C PRO A 86 5.65 14.28 -9.47
N LYS A 87 6.20 13.04 -9.39
CA LYS A 87 6.05 12.07 -8.27
C LYS A 87 4.65 12.04 -7.61
N THR A 88 3.62 12.02 -8.45
CA THR A 88 2.24 11.79 -8.04
C THR A 88 1.80 10.41 -8.46
N PHE A 89 0.93 9.80 -7.69
CA PHE A 89 0.42 8.47 -7.93
C PHE A 89 -1.07 8.54 -8.24
N THR A 90 -1.52 7.63 -9.09
CA THR A 90 -2.95 7.37 -9.33
C THR A 90 -3.20 5.87 -9.27
N ALA A 91 -4.43 5.49 -8.91
CA ALA A 91 -4.84 4.09 -8.96
C ALA A 91 -5.05 3.67 -10.41
N THR A 92 -4.60 2.47 -10.78
CA THR A 92 -4.94 1.89 -12.08
C THR A 92 -6.44 1.58 -12.11
N PRO A 93 -7.15 1.89 -13.21
CA PRO A 93 -8.58 1.61 -13.35
C PRO A 93 -8.90 0.11 -13.49
N ALA A 94 -7.88 -0.72 -13.75
CA ALA A 94 -8.04 -2.16 -13.82
C ALA A 94 -8.29 -2.74 -12.42
N GLU A 95 -9.38 -3.50 -12.27
CA GLU A 95 -9.47 -4.47 -11.18
C GLU A 95 -8.24 -5.40 -11.28
N PRO A 96 -7.65 -5.85 -10.15
CA PRO A 96 -6.59 -6.82 -10.20
C PRO A 96 -7.00 -7.95 -11.13
N GLN A 97 -6.19 -8.23 -12.15
CA GLN A 97 -6.29 -9.49 -12.84
C GLN A 97 -5.90 -10.55 -11.82
N SER A 98 -6.89 -10.99 -11.04
CA SER A 98 -6.79 -12.20 -10.27
C SER A 98 -6.56 -13.28 -11.31
N GLU A 99 -5.34 -13.80 -11.39
CA GLU A 99 -5.05 -15.08 -12.04
C GLU A 99 -5.79 -16.19 -11.26
N TYR A 100 -7.11 -16.22 -11.39
CA TYR A 100 -7.97 -17.35 -11.07
C TYR A 100 -8.93 -17.56 -12.25
N SER A 101 -8.36 -17.61 -13.45
CA SER A 101 -9.01 -18.16 -14.64
C SER A 101 -8.91 -19.69 -14.62
N TYR A 102 -9.50 -20.35 -13.62
CA TYR A 102 -9.67 -21.81 -13.64
C TYR A 102 -10.92 -22.25 -12.89
N LEU A 103 -12.09 -21.72 -13.26
CA LEU A 103 -13.33 -22.48 -13.13
C LEU A 103 -14.22 -22.22 -14.36
N VAL A 104 -13.80 -22.82 -15.48
CA VAL A 104 -14.72 -23.16 -16.57
C VAL A 104 -15.70 -24.19 -15.99
N TYR A 105 -16.85 -23.75 -15.51
CA TYR A 105 -17.98 -24.67 -15.32
C TYR A 105 -18.54 -24.99 -16.71
N PRO A 106 -18.54 -26.26 -17.16
CA PRO A 106 -19.29 -26.61 -18.35
C PRO A 106 -20.77 -26.46 -18.05
N SER A 107 -21.42 -25.53 -18.74
CA SER A 107 -22.88 -25.41 -18.83
C SER A 107 -23.44 -26.74 -19.33
N ARG A 108 -23.92 -27.60 -18.42
CA ARG A 108 -24.80 -28.70 -18.83
C ARG A 108 -26.21 -28.14 -18.98
N GLN A 109 -26.57 -28.07 -20.24
CA GLN A 109 -27.90 -27.82 -20.76
C GLN A 109 -28.96 -28.69 -20.08
N ALA A 110 -30.14 -28.09 -19.95
CA ALA A 110 -31.38 -28.69 -19.55
C ALA A 110 -31.72 -29.96 -20.35
N SER A 111 -32.34 -30.93 -19.68
CA SER A 111 -33.39 -31.80 -20.21
C SER A 111 -34.24 -32.31 -19.05
#